data_AF-A0A950X6V5-F1
#
_entry.id   AF-A0A950X6V5-F1
#
_cell.length_a   1.000
_cell.length_b   1.000
_cell.length_c   1.000
_cell.angle_alpha   90.00
_cell.angle_beta   90.00
_cell.angle_gamma   90.00
#
_symmetry.space_group_name_H-M   'P 1'
#
loop_
_entity.id
_entity.type
_entity.pdbx_description
1 polymer ?
#
loop_
_entity_poly.entity_id
_entity_poly.type
_entity_poly.pdbx_seq_one_letter_code
_entity_poly.pdbx_strand_id
1 'polypeptide(L)'
;METSLLPDSEKALFRFVRKVNYDSVSIQPADIQTLHQAGFSDEAIYYAITVCALFNFYNRWIDASGIHPMSDEAHAAGAKRSAIHGYSRSSQPSPQPAHE
;
A
#
# COMPACT_ATOMS: atom_id res chain seq x y z
N MET A 1 7.21 6.68 -12.28
CA MET A 1 6.59 7.91 -11.76
C MET A 1 6.69 9.04 -12.78
N GLU A 2 7.88 9.44 -13.23
CA GLU A 2 7.97 10.48 -14.27
C GLU A 2 7.48 9.98 -15.64
N THR A 3 7.65 8.69 -15.93
CA THR A 3 7.19 8.05 -17.17
C THR A 3 5.75 7.51 -17.11
N SER A 4 5.05 7.64 -15.98
CA SER A 4 3.67 7.12 -15.87
C SER A 4 2.65 8.16 -16.34
N LEU A 5 1.50 7.67 -16.82
CA LEU A 5 0.34 8.47 -17.25
C LEU A 5 -0.48 9.06 -16.09
N LEU A 6 0.08 9.08 -14.88
CA LEU A 6 -0.60 9.62 -13.71
C LEU A 6 -0.75 11.14 -13.85
N PRO A 7 -1.84 11.73 -13.35
CA PRO A 7 -1.97 13.17 -13.18
C PRO A 7 -0.80 13.76 -12.39
N ASP A 8 -0.47 15.02 -12.65
CA ASP A 8 0.65 15.69 -11.97
C ASP A 8 0.42 15.82 -10.45
N SER A 9 -0.83 15.93 -10.02
CA SER A 9 -1.20 15.90 -8.60
C SER A 9 -0.82 14.57 -7.95
N GLU A 10 -1.20 13.44 -8.55
CA GLU A 10 -0.81 12.11 -8.06
C GLU A 10 0.71 11.92 -8.06
N LYS A 11 1.41 12.40 -9.09
CA LYS A 11 2.88 12.39 -9.11
C LYS A 11 3.47 13.21 -7.95
N ALA A 12 2.88 14.34 -7.59
CA ALA A 12 3.29 15.12 -6.43
C ALA A 12 3.10 14.34 -5.12
N LEU A 13 1.96 13.67 -4.96
CA LEU A 13 1.72 12.79 -3.82
C LEU A 13 2.74 11.65 -3.74
N PHE A 14 3.05 10.99 -4.86
CA PHE A 14 4.04 9.91 -4.87
C PHE A 14 5.48 10.39 -4.62
N ARG A 15 5.84 11.62 -5.03
CA ARG A 15 7.12 12.25 -4.64
C ARG A 15 7.18 12.44 -3.13
N PHE A 16 6.11 12.94 -2.53
CA PHE A 16 6.03 13.08 -1.09
C PHE A 16 6.10 11.73 -0.37
N VAL A 17 5.31 10.74 -0.79
CA VAL A 17 5.35 9.37 -0.20
C VAL A 17 6.75 8.76 -0.33
N ARG A 18 7.45 8.98 -1.44
CA ARG A 18 8.86 8.58 -1.57
C ARG A 18 9.73 9.24 -0.49
N LYS A 19 9.56 10.54 -0.25
CA LYS A 19 10.29 11.24 0.82
C LYS A 19 9.94 10.69 2.19
N VAL A 20 8.65 10.47 2.50
CA VAL A 20 8.20 9.79 3.73
C VAL A 20 8.89 8.43 3.91
N ASN A 21 9.03 7.66 2.83
CA ASN A 21 9.58 6.32 2.89
C ASN A 21 11.10 6.28 3.16
N TYR A 22 11.86 7.22 2.58
CA TYR A 22 13.33 7.18 2.62
C TYR A 22 13.98 8.22 3.53
N ASP A 23 13.28 9.32 3.83
CA ASP A 23 13.83 10.48 4.54
C ASP A 23 12.73 11.28 5.25
N SER A 24 11.91 10.59 6.05
CA SER A 24 10.78 11.22 6.77
C SER A 24 11.22 12.32 7.74
N VAL A 25 12.43 12.23 8.28
CA VAL A 25 12.99 13.21 9.23
C VAL A 25 13.25 14.57 8.60
N SER A 26 13.39 14.65 7.28
CA SER A 26 13.61 15.90 6.55
C SER A 26 12.31 16.53 6.02
N ILE A 27 11.14 15.96 6.32
CA ILE A 27 9.85 16.54 5.93
C ILE A 27 9.68 17.91 6.59
N GLN A 28 9.28 18.90 5.79
CA GLN A 28 9.08 20.28 6.17
C GLN A 28 7.68 20.76 5.78
N PRO A 29 7.18 21.88 6.35
CA PRO A 29 5.89 22.46 5.97
C PRO A 29 5.74 22.73 4.47
N ALA A 30 6.85 23.04 3.76
CA ALA A 30 6.85 23.25 2.32
C ALA A 30 6.44 21.99 1.50
N ASP A 31 6.74 20.79 2.01
CA ASP A 31 6.32 19.55 1.37
C ASP A 31 4.79 19.41 1.42
N ILE A 32 4.20 19.74 2.57
CA ILE A 32 2.73 19.71 2.77
C ILE A 32 2.06 20.78 1.92
N GLN A 33 2.62 21.99 1.89
CA GLN A 33 2.10 23.08 1.08
C GLN A 33 2.07 22.74 -0.42
N THR A 34 3.06 22.00 -0.91
CA THR A 34 3.10 21.51 -2.31
C THR A 34 1.92 20.58 -2.61
N LEU A 35 1.52 19.75 -1.64
CA LEU A 35 0.38 18.85 -1.81
C LEU A 35 -0.96 19.59 -1.74
N HIS A 36 -1.08 20.59 -0.88
CA HIS A 36 -2.26 21.46 -0.85
C HIS A 36 -2.43 22.21 -2.18
N GLN A 37 -1.34 22.71 -2.77
CA GLN A 37 -1.35 23.34 -4.10
C GLN A 37 -1.75 22.37 -5.21
N ALA A 38 -1.46 21.07 -5.02
CA ALA A 38 -1.92 20.00 -5.90
C ALA A 38 -3.37 19.53 -5.63
N GLY A 39 -4.06 20.15 -4.66
CA GLY A 39 -5.47 19.90 -4.34
C GLY A 39 -5.74 18.82 -3.30
N PHE A 40 -4.72 18.32 -2.59
CA PHE A 40 -4.93 17.35 -1.52
C PHE A 40 -5.35 18.03 -0.22
N SER A 41 -6.29 17.41 0.50
CA SER A 41 -6.64 17.79 1.87
C SER A 41 -5.63 17.23 2.88
N ASP A 42 -5.60 17.80 4.09
CA ASP A 42 -4.82 17.25 5.20
C ASP A 42 -5.18 15.80 5.50
N GLU A 43 -6.47 15.44 5.39
CA GLU A 43 -6.94 14.08 5.56
C GLU A 43 -6.34 13.11 4.53
N ALA A 44 -6.31 13.50 3.25
CA ALA A 44 -5.70 12.68 2.20
C ALA A 44 -4.18 12.51 2.43
N ILE A 45 -3.49 13.57 2.87
CA ILE A 45 -2.07 13.54 3.19
C ILE A 45 -1.82 12.63 4.40
N TYR A 46 -2.64 12.75 5.45
CA TYR A 46 -2.59 11.88 6.63
C TYR A 46 -2.76 10.40 6.26
N TYR A 47 -3.73 10.07 5.40
CA TYR A 47 -3.93 8.69 4.93
C TYR A 47 -2.75 8.18 4.11
N ALA A 48 -2.17 9.00 3.22
CA ALA A 48 -0.98 8.61 2.46
C ALA A 48 0.22 8.31 3.37
N ILE A 49 0.46 9.14 4.39
CA ILE A 49 1.50 8.91 5.41
C ILE A 49 1.22 7.62 6.16
N THR A 50 -0.03 7.43 6.62
CA THR A 50 -0.43 6.26 7.40
C THR A 50 -0.20 4.96 6.63
N VAL A 51 -0.63 4.89 5.37
CA VAL A 51 -0.41 3.72 4.52
C VAL A 51 1.09 3.48 4.32
N CYS A 52 1.86 4.51 3.98
CA CYS A 52 3.31 4.39 3.81
C CYS A 52 4.01 3.87 5.07
N ALA A 53 3.66 4.41 6.24
CA ALA A 53 4.24 4.01 7.52
C ALA A 53 3.87 2.56 7.88
N LEU A 54 2.62 2.16 7.63
CA LEU A 54 2.15 0.81 7.90
C LEU A 54 2.89 -0.23 7.04
N PHE A 55 3.08 0.03 5.74
CA PHE A 55 3.88 -0.84 4.88
C PHE A 55 5.35 -0.87 5.30
N ASN A 56 5.91 0.25 5.76
CA ASN A 56 7.25 0.27 6.31
C ASN A 56 7.41 -0.64 7.54
N PHE A 57 6.39 -0.70 8.40
CA PHE A 57 6.34 -1.65 9.50
C PHE A 57 6.22 -3.09 9.01
N TYR A 58 5.25 -3.40 8.14
CA TYR A 58 5.02 -4.76 7.69
C TYR A 58 6.20 -5.35 6.92
N ASN A 59 6.83 -4.56 6.03
CA ASN A 59 8.00 -5.04 5.28
C ASN A 59 9.10 -5.48 6.25
N ARG A 60 9.45 -4.65 7.24
CA ARG A 60 10.46 -4.98 8.26
C ARG A 60 10.07 -6.18 9.10
N TRP A 61 8.80 -6.28 9.49
CA TRP A 61 8.32 -7.39 10.30
C TRP A 61 8.32 -8.71 9.52
N ILE A 62 7.85 -8.72 8.27
CA ILE A 62 7.89 -9.90 7.39
C ILE A 62 9.34 -10.34 7.18
N ASP A 63 10.20 -9.42 6.77
CA ASP A 63 11.62 -9.70 6.51
C ASP A 63 12.32 -10.28 7.74
N ALA A 64 12.06 -9.74 8.94
CA ALA A 64 12.68 -10.19 10.18
C ALA A 64 12.07 -11.48 10.76
N SER A 65 10.79 -11.76 10.51
CA SER A 65 10.09 -12.93 11.06
C SER A 65 10.24 -14.19 10.21
N GLY A 66 10.75 -14.07 8.97
CA GLY A 66 10.85 -15.19 8.04
C GLY A 66 9.51 -15.64 7.47
N ILE A 67 8.47 -14.80 7.55
CA ILE A 67 7.19 -15.07 6.91
C ILE A 67 7.40 -15.05 5.40
N HIS A 68 7.04 -16.15 4.75
CA HIS A 68 7.14 -16.29 3.30
C HIS A 68 5.82 -15.91 2.63
N PRO A 69 5.88 -15.37 1.39
CA PRO A 69 4.68 -15.23 0.57
C PRO A 69 4.01 -16.60 0.36
N MET A 70 2.70 -16.56 0.09
CA MET A 70 1.98 -17.76 -0.33
C MET A 70 2.61 -18.31 -1.62
N SER A 71 2.49 -19.63 -1.85
CA SER A 71 2.89 -20.20 -3.14
C SER A 71 2.08 -19.57 -4.29
N ASP A 72 2.63 -19.57 -5.50
CA ASP A 72 1.96 -19.01 -6.68
C ASP A 72 0.57 -19.65 -6.90
N GLU A 73 0.44 -20.96 -6.66
CA GLU A 73 -0.83 -21.68 -6.76
C GLU A 73 -1.83 -21.21 -5.70
N ALA A 74 -1.39 -21.06 -4.45
CA ALA A 74 -2.23 -20.59 -3.37
C ALA A 74 -2.65 -19.12 -3.59
N HIS A 75 -1.75 -18.30 -4.15
CA HIS A 75 -2.02 -16.92 -4.49
C HIS A 75 -3.03 -16.81 -5.63
N ALA A 76 -2.87 -17.60 -6.70
CA ALA A 76 -3.81 -17.67 -7.82
C ALA A 76 -5.19 -18.18 -7.40
N ALA A 77 -5.25 -19.20 -6.52
CA ALA A 77 -6.50 -19.68 -5.95
C ALA A 77 -7.18 -18.60 -5.10
N GLY A 78 -6.40 -17.86 -4.31
CA GLY A 78 -6.87 -16.70 -3.56
C GLY A 78 -7.46 -15.61 -4.46
N ALA A 79 -6.78 -15.25 -5.55
CA ALA A 79 -7.25 -14.26 -6.50
C ALA A 79 -8.60 -14.65 -7.12
N LYS A 80 -8.76 -15.91 -7.54
CA LYS A 80 -10.04 -16.43 -8.06
C LYS A 80 -11.16 -16.32 -7.03
N ARG A 81 -10.89 -16.69 -5.77
CA ARG A 81 -11.87 -16.56 -4.68
C ARG A 81 -12.27 -15.10 -4.45
N SER A 82 -11.30 -14.19 -4.40
CA SER A 82 -11.56 -12.76 -4.20
C SER A 82 -12.34 -12.13 -5.36
N ALA A 83 -12.11 -12.57 -6.60
CA ALA A 83 -12.87 -12.09 -7.75
C ALA A 83 -14.35 -12.50 -7.68
N ILE A 84 -14.66 -13.68 -7.12
CA ILE A 84 -16.03 -14.21 -7.04
C ILE A 84 -16.76 -13.65 -5.80
N HIS A 85 -16.08 -13.58 -4.66
CA HIS A 85 -16.71 -13.34 -3.36
C HIS A 85 -16.37 -11.98 -2.73
N GLY A 86 -15.49 -11.20 -3.37
CA GLY A 86 -14.94 -9.97 -2.81
C GLY A 86 -13.90 -10.23 -1.71
N TYR A 87 -13.53 -9.16 -1.01
CA TYR A 87 -12.50 -9.18 0.04
C TYR A 87 -13.03 -9.60 1.43
N SER A 88 -14.36 -9.69 1.61
CA SER A 88 -14.91 -10.09 2.90
C SER A 88 -14.67 -11.58 3.12
N ARG A 89 -13.99 -11.94 4.22
CA ARG A 89 -13.79 -13.35 4.56
C ARG A 89 -15.10 -14.06 4.94
N SER A 90 -16.12 -13.31 5.36
CA SER A 90 -17.44 -13.87 5.70
C SER A 90 -18.26 -14.29 4.48
N SER A 91 -17.93 -13.80 3.28
CA SER A 91 -18.59 -14.19 2.04
C SER A 91 -17.86 -15.34 1.32
N GLN A 92 -16.72 -15.81 1.85
CA GLN A 92 -15.95 -16.89 1.25
C GLN A 92 -16.28 -18.25 1.90
N PRO A 93 -16.41 -19.33 1.11
CA PRO A 93 -16.54 -20.67 1.65
C PRO A 93 -15.27 -21.10 2.41
N SER A 94 -15.44 -21.94 3.43
CA SER A 94 -14.32 -22.45 4.25
C SER A 94 -13.24 -23.11 3.39
N PRO A 95 -11.94 -22.91 3.70
CA PRO A 95 -10.87 -23.59 2.98
C PRO A 95 -11.05 -25.11 3.11
N GLN A 96 -11.03 -25.83 2.00
CA GLN A 96 -10.90 -27.29 2.04
C GLN A 96 -9.46 -27.64 2.45
N PRO A 97 -9.26 -28.67 3.31
CA PRO A 97 -7.93 -29.11 3.68
C PRO A 97 -7.15 -29.53 2.43
N ALA A 98 -5.85 -29.23 2.41
CA ALA A 98 -4.97 -29.67 1.33
C ALA A 98 -4.99 -31.20 1.26
N HIS A 99 -5.14 -31.75 0.05
CA HIS A 99 -4.93 -33.18 -0.18
C HIS A 99 -3.44 -33.49 0.01
N GLU A 100 -3.16 -34.50 0.84
CA GLU A 100 -1.83 -35.03 1.17
C GLU A 100 -1.16 -35.69 -0.04
#